data_AF-A0A968P2X6-F1
#
_entry.id   AF-A0A968P2X6-F1
#
_cell.length_a   1.000
_cell.length_b   1.000
_cell.length_c   1.000
_cell.angle_alpha   90.00
_cell.angle_beta   90.00
_cell.angle_gamma   90.00
#
_symmetry.space_group_name_H-M   'P 1'
#
loop_
_entity.id
_entity.type
_entity.pdbx_description
1 polymer ?
#
loop_
_entity_poly.entity_id
_entity_poly.type
_entity_poly.pdbx_seq_one_letter_code
_entity_poly.pdbx_strand_id
1 'polypeptide(L)' 'MNAILVVGSVGYDTITTPKGQRQNILGGSANYFSMAAGMYAPVRVVGVVGDDYYPSTKHGSRG' A
#
# COMPACT_ATOMS: atom_id res chain seq x y z
N MET A 1 5.18 -5.87 22.30
CA MET A 1 5.14 -6.45 20.95
C MET A 1 6.08 -5.64 20.07
N ASN A 2 6.98 -6.29 19.32
CA ASN A 2 7.93 -5.60 18.46
C ASN A 2 7.30 -5.34 17.09
N ALA A 3 7.57 -4.16 16.51
CA ALA A 3 7.11 -3.82 15.18
C ALA A 3 8.03 -4.39 14.10
N ILE A 4 7.47 -4.83 12.99
CA ILE A 4 8.20 -5.30 11.81
C ILE A 4 8.43 -4.10 10.88
N LEU A 5 9.68 -3.89 10.46
CA LEU A 5 10.01 -2.91 9.43
C LEU A 5 10.15 -3.63 8.09
N VAL A 6 9.43 -3.18 7.06
CA VAL A 6 9.52 -3.70 5.70
C VAL A 6 9.99 -2.63 4.74
N VAL A 7 10.92 -3.00 3.86
CA VAL A 7 11.36 -2.21 2.72
C VAL A 7 10.98 -2.97 1.46
N GLY A 8 10.30 -2.31 0.53
CA GLY A 8 9.86 -2.95 -0.71
C GLY A 8 9.12 -1.98 -1.61
N SER A 9 8.61 -2.49 -2.73
CA SER A 9 7.85 -1.67 -3.67
C SER A 9 6.50 -1.29 -3.10
N VAL A 10 6.11 -0.06 -3.39
CA VAL A 10 4.80 0.53 -3.13
C VAL A 10 4.37 1.20 -4.44
N GLY A 11 3.14 0.99 -4.87
CA GLY A 11 2.68 1.53 -6.15
C GLY A 11 1.26 1.12 -6.49
N TYR A 12 0.85 1.47 -7.71
CA TYR A 12 -0.44 1.09 -8.27
C TYR A 12 -0.24 0.19 -9.49
N ASP A 13 -0.97 -0.91 -9.53
CA ASP A 13 -0.94 -1.89 -10.61
C ASP A 13 -2.20 -1.79 -11.47
N THR A 14 -2.05 -2.14 -12.75
CA THR A 14 -3.18 -2.41 -13.65
C THR A 14 -3.27 -3.91 -13.89
N ILE A 15 -4.40 -4.50 -13.51
CA ILE A 15 -4.64 -5.93 -13.62
C ILE A 15 -5.63 -6.17 -14.77
N THR A 16 -5.22 -6.98 -15.74
CA THR A 16 -6.05 -7.41 -16.85
C THR A 16 -6.36 -8.89 -16.72
N THR A 17 -7.63 -9.24 -16.81
CA THR A 17 -8.12 -10.63 -16.85
C THR A 17 -9.00 -10.82 -18.08
N PRO A 18 -9.29 -12.06 -18.51
CA PRO A 18 -10.24 -12.30 -19.60
C PRO A 18 -11.65 -11.70 -19.36
N LYS A 19 -12.02 -11.45 -18.09
CA LYS A 19 -13.32 -10.89 -17.71
C LYS A 19 -13.32 -9.37 -17.59
N GLY A 20 -12.19 -8.71 -17.81
CA GLY A 20 -12.08 -7.26 -17.78
C GLY A 20 -10.77 -6.75 -17.15
N GLN A 21 -10.67 -5.42 -17.06
CA GLN A 21 -9.50 -4.70 -16.57
C GLN A 21 -9.85 -3.86 -15.34
N ARG A 22 -8.87 -3.72 -14.44
CA ARG A 22 -8.89 -2.80 -13.31
C ARG A 22 -7.58 -2.03 -13.27
N GLN A 23 -7.68 -0.71 -13.25
CA GLN A 23 -6.54 0.21 -13.20
C GLN A 23 -6.42 0.81 -11.79
N ASN A 24 -5.24 1.34 -11.46
CA ASN A 24 -4.95 2.04 -10.21
C ASN A 24 -5.25 1.21 -8.94
N ILE A 25 -4.97 -0.09 -8.99
CA ILE A 25 -5.15 -0.99 -7.84
C ILE A 25 -3.90 -0.91 -6.96
N LEU A 26 -4.06 -0.81 -5.63
CA LEU A 26 -2.91 -0.81 -4.72
C LEU A 26 -2.10 -2.10 -4.91
N GLY A 27 -0.84 -1.93 -5.28
CA GLY A 27 0.11 -2.99 -5.56
C GLY A 27 1.40 -2.82 -4.76
N GLY A 28 2.44 -3.54 -5.18
CA GLY A 28 3.75 -3.50 -4.52
C GLY A 28 3.91 -4.49 -3.37
N SER A 29 5.11 -5.05 -3.26
CA SER A 29 5.41 -6.15 -2.33
C SER A 29 5.27 -5.72 -0.87
N ALA A 30 5.64 -4.49 -0.53
CA ALA A 30 5.55 -3.99 0.83
C ALA A 30 4.08 -3.84 1.29
N ASN A 31 3.18 -3.48 0.38
CA ASN A 31 1.76 -3.37 0.68
C ASN A 31 1.14 -4.74 0.97
N TYR A 32 1.35 -5.73 0.08
CA TYR A 32 0.86 -7.09 0.32
C TYR A 32 1.46 -7.74 1.57
N PHE A 33 2.76 -7.54 1.81
CA PHE A 33 3.41 -8.00 3.04
C PHE A 33 2.76 -7.37 4.28
N SER A 34 2.55 -6.06 4.27
CA SER A 34 1.98 -5.33 5.42
C SER A 34 0.55 -5.76 5.71
N MET A 35 -0.25 -6.06 4.68
CA MET A 35 -1.60 -6.59 4.84
C MET A 35 -1.59 -7.94 5.57
N ALA A 36 -0.68 -8.85 5.21
CA ALA A 36 -0.59 -10.17 5.84
C ALA A 36 0.04 -10.09 7.25
N ALA A 37 1.19 -9.42 7.39
CA ALA A 37 1.92 -9.33 8.66
C ALA A 37 1.20 -8.45 9.70
N GLY A 38 0.41 -7.47 9.26
CA GLY A 38 -0.41 -6.59 10.10
C GLY A 38 -1.44 -7.34 10.95
N MET A 39 -1.80 -8.56 10.56
CA MET A 39 -2.68 -9.43 11.35
C MET A 39 -2.00 -9.98 12.63
N TYR A 40 -0.66 -9.92 12.70
CA TYR A 40 0.14 -10.55 13.76
C TYR A 40 1.02 -9.57 14.53
N ALA A 41 1.46 -8.49 13.89
CA ALA A 41 2.30 -7.48 14.51
C ALA A 41 2.13 -6.11 13.84
N PRO A 42 2.41 -5.00 14.53
CA PRO A 42 2.50 -3.68 13.90
C PRO A 42 3.56 -3.67 12.79
N VAL A 43 3.20 -3.18 11.60
CA VAL A 43 4.12 -3.09 10.45
C VAL A 43 4.40 -1.63 10.12
N ARG A 44 5.68 -1.31 9.88
CA ARG A 44 6.14 -0.01 9.39
C ARG A 44 6.73 -0.20 8.00
N VAL A 45 6.30 0.63 7.05
CA VAL A 45 6.69 0.54 5.65
C VAL A 45 7.66 1.67 5.31
N VAL A 46 8.73 1.33 4.60
CA VAL A 46 9.64 2.29 3.97
C VAL A 46 9.70 1.98 2.47
N GLY A 47 9.44 2.99 1.66
CA GLY A 47 9.48 2.90 0.21
C GLY A 47 9.59 4.30 -0.40
N VAL A 48 9.95 4.35 -1.68
CA VAL A 48 9.94 5.58 -2.47
C VAL A 48 8.64 5.63 -3.25
N VAL A 49 7.99 6.79 -3.25
CA VAL A 49 6.72 7.03 -3.94
C VAL A 49 6.82 8.27 -4.84
N GLY A 50 6.02 8.31 -5.90
CA GLY A 50 5.80 9.51 -6.71
C GLY A 50 4.76 10.44 -6.09
N ASP A 51 4.61 11.64 -6.67
CA ASP A 51 3.65 12.66 -6.22
C ASP A 51 2.19 12.23 -6.41
N ASP A 52 1.94 11.21 -7.22
CA ASP A 52 0.64 10.59 -7.50
C ASP A 52 0.24 9.51 -6.48
N TYR A 53 1.11 9.20 -5.51
CA TYR A 53 0.81 8.25 -4.45
C TYR A 53 0.00 8.91 -3.32
N TYR A 54 -1.31 9.02 -3.53
CA TYR A 54 -2.18 9.71 -2.58
C TYR A 54 -2.45 8.88 -1.32
N PRO A 55 -2.26 9.45 -0.12
CA PRO A 55 -2.79 8.85 1.10
C PRO A 55 -4.32 8.79 1.02
N SER A 56 -4.91 7.65 1.39
CA SER A 56 -6.37 7.45 1.44
C SER A 56 -7.07 8.32 2.49
N THR A 57 -6.31 9.06 3.30
CA THR A 57 -6.84 9.99 4.28
C THR A 57 -7.28 11.29 3.61
N LYS A 58 -8.58 11.40 3.29
CA LYS A 58 -9.24 12.70 3.26
C LYS A 58 -9.30 13.25 4.69
N HIS A 59 -8.24 13.90 5.16
CA HIS A 59 -8.33 14.76 6.35
C HIS A 59 -9.01 16.06 5.95
N GLY A 60 -10.35 15.98 5.83
CA GLY A 60 -11.20 17.13 6.11
C GLY A 60 -11.22 17.34 7.62
N SER A 61 -10.18 18.01 8.14
CA SER A 61 -10.30 18.86 9.31
C SER A 61 -9.12 19.84 9.30
N ARG A 62 -9.35 21.01 8.70
CA ARG A 62 -8.67 22.23 9.10
C ARG A 62 -9.53 22.80 10.24
N GLY A 63 -8.98 22.88 11.45
CA GLY A 63 -9.62 23.51 12.60
C GLY A 63 -10.41 22.54 13.48
#